data_AF-A0A7V5SCW8-F1
#
_entry.id   AF-A0A7V5SCW8-F1
#
_cell.length_a   1.000
_cell.length_b   1.000
_cell.length_c   1.000
_cell.angle_alpha   90.00
_cell.angle_beta   90.00
_cell.angle_gamma   90.00
#
_symmetry.space_group_name_H-M   'P 1'
#
loop_
_entity.id
_entity.type
_entity.pdbx_description
1 polymer ?
#
loop_
_entity_poly.entity_id
_entity_poly.type
_entity_poly.pdbx_seq_one_letter_code
_entity_poly.pdbx_strand_id
1 'polypeptide(L)'
;VFLECPMDILFDRASVDEVEVPTEIDPFPVLEVQVKVAADLLRAAERPVLLLGSQILFSPWATKVRDLIEALGLPTFANGMARGVLGAHHPLFFLHSRKAALAQADVVVLAGVPLDFRLNYGASINEKAQLIRIDRDATELSRNRTAAVSVHGDPGDFLAKLAKVFSVPSHEWRAWKETLLQEEHARQARIEAEAATSTRPVNPLRLGLEVNKYLSPKSIVIGDGGDIVGSAAYTVRPRGLGQWLDAGPLGTLGAGAPYAIAAKLLYPDSDVWVIFGDGAFGLNGMEYDTAVRFNLPFVGVIGNDAAWTQIKRAQLPFYGRAIATELRLTRYDKMVEALGGWGTFVEDTTELPQALEAALASGKPALVNVHIGETDFRKGSISM
;
A
#
# COMPACT_ATOMS: atom_id res chain seq x y z
N VAL A 1 -15.21 -10.56 -11.29
CA VAL A 1 -16.28 -11.28 -12.02
C VAL A 1 -15.87 -11.34 -13.48
N PHE A 2 -15.94 -12.51 -14.12
CA PHE A 2 -15.77 -12.64 -15.57
C PHE A 2 -17.17 -12.85 -16.17
N LEU A 3 -17.54 -12.03 -17.15
CA LEU A 3 -18.82 -12.11 -17.85
C LEU A 3 -18.53 -12.31 -19.34
N GLU A 4 -18.98 -13.43 -19.87
CA GLU A 4 -18.95 -13.71 -21.30
C GLU A 4 -20.30 -13.34 -21.91
N CYS A 5 -20.29 -12.53 -22.97
CA CYS A 5 -21.47 -12.16 -23.73
C CYS A 5 -21.30 -12.66 -25.17
N PRO A 6 -22.04 -13.71 -25.59
CA PRO A 6 -22.03 -14.18 -26.97
C PRO A 6 -22.38 -13.05 -27.95
N MET A 7 -21.76 -13.05 -29.15
CA MET A 7 -21.90 -11.96 -30.11
C MET A 7 -23.34 -11.78 -30.60
N ASP A 8 -24.06 -12.88 -30.81
CA ASP A 8 -25.48 -12.85 -31.14
C ASP A 8 -26.32 -12.16 -30.06
N ILE A 9 -26.04 -12.42 -28.78
CA ILE A 9 -26.70 -11.75 -27.64
C ILE A 9 -26.30 -10.27 -27.56
N LEU A 10 -25.01 -9.95 -27.78
CA LEU A 10 -24.51 -8.57 -27.74
C LEU A 10 -25.12 -7.69 -28.85
N PHE A 11 -25.40 -8.27 -30.02
CA PHE A 11 -26.01 -7.57 -31.15
C PHE A 11 -27.53 -7.71 -31.24
N ASP A 12 -28.14 -8.50 -30.36
CA ASP A 12 -29.59 -8.59 -30.29
C ASP A 12 -30.19 -7.25 -29.79
N ARG A 13 -31.48 -7.05 -30.06
CA ARG A 13 -32.20 -5.82 -29.70
C ARG A 13 -33.33 -6.14 -28.75
N ALA A 14 -33.36 -5.44 -27.62
CA ALA A 14 -34.48 -5.44 -26.68
C ALA A 14 -35.04 -4.03 -26.52
N SER A 15 -36.32 -3.91 -26.14
CA SER A 15 -36.87 -2.63 -25.71
C SER A 15 -36.26 -2.26 -24.36
N VAL A 16 -35.85 -0.99 -24.17
CA VAL A 16 -35.30 -0.51 -22.89
C VAL A 16 -36.32 -0.68 -21.76
N ASP A 17 -37.61 -0.53 -22.08
CA ASP A 17 -38.72 -0.69 -21.13
C ASP A 17 -38.90 -2.13 -20.63
N GLU A 18 -38.30 -3.11 -21.31
CA GLU A 18 -38.36 -4.54 -20.96
C GLU A 18 -37.16 -4.98 -20.10
N VAL A 19 -36.21 -4.09 -19.83
CA VAL A 19 -34.99 -4.41 -19.09
C VAL A 19 -35.14 -4.01 -17.62
N GLU A 20 -35.30 -4.99 -16.75
CA GLU A 20 -35.17 -4.79 -15.31
C GLU A 20 -33.69 -4.90 -14.88
N VAL A 21 -33.14 -3.82 -14.34
CA VAL A 21 -31.79 -3.82 -13.75
C VAL A 21 -31.94 -3.92 -12.24
N PRO A 22 -31.44 -4.98 -11.58
CA PRO A 22 -31.47 -5.08 -10.12
C PRO A 22 -30.68 -3.94 -9.48
N THR A 23 -31.27 -3.22 -8.52
CA THR A 23 -30.66 -2.04 -7.86
C THR A 23 -30.21 -2.27 -6.43
N GLU A 24 -30.60 -3.36 -5.78
CA GLU A 24 -30.34 -3.58 -4.35
C GLU A 24 -29.26 -4.63 -4.13
N ILE A 25 -28.20 -4.21 -3.43
CA ILE A 25 -27.20 -5.10 -2.83
C ILE A 25 -27.45 -5.02 -1.32
N ASP A 26 -27.89 -6.12 -0.71
CA ASP A 26 -28.11 -6.19 0.74
C ASP A 26 -26.77 -6.05 1.47
N PRO A 27 -26.58 -5.04 2.34
CA PRO A 27 -25.36 -4.92 3.12
C PRO A 27 -25.25 -6.06 4.14
N PHE A 28 -24.05 -6.65 4.27
CA PHE A 28 -23.77 -7.65 5.30
C PHE A 28 -24.10 -7.12 6.71
N PRO A 29 -25.04 -7.73 7.46
CA PRO A 29 -25.48 -7.17 8.73
C PRO A 29 -24.43 -7.39 9.85
N VAL A 30 -23.93 -6.30 10.42
CA VAL A 30 -23.13 -6.35 11.67
C VAL A 30 -24.05 -6.41 12.89
N LEU A 31 -23.95 -7.47 13.69
CA LEU A 31 -24.80 -7.69 14.88
C LEU A 31 -24.34 -6.86 16.08
N GLU A 32 -25.29 -6.22 16.78
CA GLU A 32 -25.02 -5.37 17.95
C GLU A 32 -24.30 -6.12 19.08
N VAL A 33 -24.61 -7.40 19.28
CA VAL A 33 -23.97 -8.24 20.31
C VAL A 33 -22.46 -8.38 20.06
N GLN A 34 -22.04 -8.53 18.80
CA GLN A 34 -20.61 -8.64 18.45
C GLN A 34 -19.89 -7.31 18.70
N VAL A 35 -20.54 -6.19 18.39
CA VAL A 35 -20.01 -4.85 18.64
C VAL A 35 -19.84 -4.61 20.15
N LYS A 36 -20.82 -5.01 20.96
CA LYS A 36 -20.76 -4.87 22.42
C LYS A 36 -19.62 -5.69 23.03
N VAL A 37 -19.48 -6.96 22.64
CA VAL A 37 -18.38 -7.81 23.12
C VAL A 37 -17.03 -7.24 22.70
N ALA A 38 -16.89 -6.75 21.47
CA ALA A 38 -15.67 -6.09 21.01
C ALA A 38 -15.36 -4.82 21.83
N ALA A 39 -16.37 -4.01 22.15
CA ALA A 39 -16.21 -2.83 22.99
C ALA A 39 -15.75 -3.20 24.41
N ASP A 40 -16.28 -4.26 25.00
CA ASP A 40 -15.87 -4.74 26.33
C ASP A 40 -14.42 -5.24 26.34
N LEU A 41 -14.01 -5.97 25.29
CA LEU A 41 -12.61 -6.37 25.11
C LEU A 41 -11.67 -5.17 25.02
N LEU A 42 -12.05 -4.15 24.24
CA LEU A 42 -11.25 -2.94 24.11
C LEU A 42 -11.18 -2.13 25.40
N ARG A 43 -12.26 -2.07 26.21
CA ARG A 43 -12.23 -1.40 27.52
C ARG A 43 -11.26 -2.05 28.50
N ALA A 44 -11.02 -3.36 28.38
CA ALA A 44 -10.07 -4.09 29.22
C ALA A 44 -8.65 -4.11 28.64
N ALA A 45 -8.42 -3.57 27.44
CA ALA A 45 -7.14 -3.63 26.75
C ALA A 45 -6.17 -2.57 27.26
N GLU A 46 -4.92 -2.98 27.49
CA GLU A 46 -3.80 -2.09 27.82
C GLU A 46 -3.01 -1.68 26.57
N ARG A 47 -2.90 -2.57 25.58
CA ARG A 47 -2.08 -2.39 24.36
C ARG A 47 -2.88 -2.71 23.08
N PRO A 48 -4.05 -2.08 22.86
CA PRO A 48 -4.83 -2.38 21.67
C PRO A 48 -4.20 -1.77 20.41
N VAL A 49 -4.45 -2.41 19.27
CA VAL A 49 -4.05 -1.92 17.95
C VAL A 49 -5.15 -2.18 16.92
N LEU A 50 -5.29 -1.26 15.96
CA LEU A 50 -6.15 -1.38 14.79
C LEU A 50 -5.29 -1.61 13.54
N LEU A 51 -5.62 -2.62 12.75
CA LEU A 51 -5.06 -2.84 11.43
C LEU A 51 -6.17 -2.75 10.39
N LEU A 52 -6.07 -1.78 9.49
CA LEU A 52 -7.03 -1.53 8.41
C LEU A 52 -6.56 -2.13 7.09
N GLY A 53 -7.49 -2.75 6.37
CA GLY A 53 -7.23 -3.31 5.04
C GLY A 53 -8.02 -2.62 3.94
N SER A 54 -7.75 -3.03 2.70
CA SER A 54 -8.29 -2.41 1.49
C SER A 54 -9.83 -2.43 1.41
N GLN A 55 -10.52 -3.31 2.13
CA GLN A 55 -12.00 -3.38 2.11
C GLN A 55 -12.64 -2.07 2.60
N ILE A 56 -11.95 -1.28 3.43
CA ILE A 56 -12.40 0.03 3.89
C ILE A 56 -12.68 0.98 2.72
N LEU A 57 -11.88 0.90 1.63
CA LEU A 57 -12.08 1.74 0.44
C LEU A 57 -13.47 1.54 -0.18
N PHE A 58 -13.99 0.32 -0.09
CA PHE A 58 -15.29 -0.05 -0.68
C PHE A 58 -16.44 0.03 0.33
N SER A 59 -16.18 0.51 1.55
CA SER A 59 -17.19 0.67 2.60
C SER A 59 -18.06 1.91 2.35
N PRO A 60 -19.36 1.88 2.70
CA PRO A 60 -20.19 3.09 2.79
C PRO A 60 -19.61 4.15 3.74
N TRP A 61 -18.70 3.77 4.63
CA TRP A 61 -18.03 4.64 5.60
C TRP A 61 -16.64 5.11 5.17
N ALA A 62 -16.20 4.84 3.93
CA ALA A 62 -14.87 5.19 3.42
C ALA A 62 -14.51 6.67 3.65
N THR A 63 -15.46 7.59 3.45
CA THR A 63 -15.24 9.04 3.62
C THR A 63 -15.20 9.50 5.08
N LYS A 64 -15.70 8.70 6.02
CA LYS A 64 -15.78 9.01 7.46
C LYS A 64 -14.81 8.19 8.30
N VAL A 65 -14.07 7.25 7.69
CA VAL A 65 -13.24 6.31 8.44
C VAL A 65 -12.17 7.00 9.29
N ARG A 66 -11.65 8.15 8.83
CA ARG A 66 -10.74 8.98 9.62
C ARG A 66 -11.38 9.41 10.96
N ASP A 67 -12.57 10.00 10.91
CA ASP A 67 -13.30 10.44 12.09
C ASP A 67 -13.63 9.26 13.02
N LEU A 68 -13.93 8.09 12.45
CA LEU A 68 -14.15 6.86 13.22
C LEU A 68 -12.90 6.41 13.97
N ILE A 69 -11.73 6.43 13.31
CA ILE A 69 -10.47 6.07 13.96
C ILE A 69 -10.11 7.08 15.06
N GLU A 70 -10.32 8.37 14.80
CA GLU A 70 -10.11 9.44 15.78
C GLU A 70 -11.03 9.26 17.00
N ALA A 71 -12.31 8.94 16.79
CA ALA A 71 -13.28 8.66 17.84
C ALA A 71 -12.93 7.41 18.66
N LEU A 72 -12.36 6.38 18.04
CA LEU A 72 -11.93 5.16 18.71
C LEU A 72 -10.59 5.30 19.43
N GLY A 73 -9.75 6.26 19.04
CA GLY A 73 -8.47 6.56 19.69
C GLY A 73 -7.39 5.46 19.57
N LEU A 74 -7.60 4.48 18.70
CA LEU A 74 -6.74 3.29 18.56
C LEU A 74 -5.43 3.61 17.80
N PRO A 75 -4.27 3.13 18.28
CA PRO A 75 -3.06 3.07 17.46
C PRO A 75 -3.33 2.26 16.19
N THR A 76 -3.12 2.87 15.03
CA THR A 76 -3.60 2.38 13.75
C THR A 76 -2.45 2.14 12.77
N PHE A 77 -2.52 0.99 12.13
CA PHE A 77 -1.68 0.55 11.03
C PHE A 77 -2.58 0.23 9.82
N ALA A 78 -2.02 0.27 8.61
CA ALA A 78 -2.80 -0.01 7.40
C ALA A 78 -2.03 -0.86 6.38
N ASN A 79 -2.79 -1.63 5.60
CA ASN A 79 -2.30 -2.44 4.48
C ASN A 79 -2.90 -1.97 3.15
N GLY A 80 -2.17 -2.22 2.06
CA GLY A 80 -2.66 -2.02 0.69
C GLY A 80 -3.26 -0.63 0.48
N MET A 81 -4.50 -0.60 -0.03
CA MET A 81 -5.19 0.65 -0.37
C MET A 81 -5.64 1.47 0.84
N ALA A 82 -5.59 0.92 2.06
CA ALA A 82 -5.82 1.69 3.28
C ALA A 82 -4.60 2.52 3.70
N ARG A 83 -3.43 2.34 3.06
CA ARG A 83 -2.25 3.16 3.35
C ARG A 83 -2.53 4.62 2.99
N GLY A 84 -2.33 5.50 3.97
CA GLY A 84 -2.62 6.92 3.84
C GLY A 84 -3.99 7.35 4.36
N VAL A 85 -4.82 6.43 4.87
CA VAL A 85 -6.17 6.73 5.39
C VAL A 85 -6.23 7.87 6.41
N LEU A 86 -5.14 8.11 7.16
CA LEU A 86 -5.02 9.21 8.12
C LEU A 86 -4.06 10.33 7.68
N GLY A 87 -3.51 10.27 6.46
CA GLY A 87 -2.46 11.17 5.99
C GLY A 87 -1.07 10.82 6.52
N ALA A 88 -0.12 11.77 6.37
CA ALA A 88 1.32 11.49 6.58
C ALA A 88 1.82 11.59 8.04
N HIS A 89 1.11 12.33 8.91
CA HIS A 89 1.61 12.75 10.23
C HIS A 89 0.56 12.63 11.36
N HIS A 90 -0.44 11.76 11.19
CA HIS A 90 -1.49 11.63 12.19
C HIS A 90 -0.99 10.93 13.47
N PRO A 91 -1.32 11.43 14.68
CA PRO A 91 -0.78 10.88 15.94
C PRO A 91 -1.22 9.45 16.26
N LEU A 92 -2.29 8.98 15.62
CA LEU A 92 -2.75 7.60 15.73
C LEU A 92 -2.23 6.70 14.59
N PHE A 93 -1.48 7.23 13.62
CA PHE A 93 -1.05 6.46 12.46
C PHE A 93 0.45 6.16 12.53
N PHE A 94 0.78 4.88 12.48
CA PHE A 94 2.13 4.38 12.66
C PHE A 94 2.53 3.54 11.45
N LEU A 95 3.79 3.63 11.02
CA LEU A 95 4.32 2.91 9.85
C LEU A 95 5.40 1.90 10.25
N HIS A 96 6.28 2.29 11.16
CA HIS A 96 7.52 1.58 11.46
C HIS A 96 7.45 0.72 12.71
N SER A 97 6.59 1.08 13.66
CA SER A 97 6.42 0.36 14.93
C SER A 97 5.52 -0.88 14.84
N ARG A 98 4.98 -1.22 13.66
CA ARG A 98 4.01 -2.32 13.46
C ARG A 98 4.44 -3.66 14.07
N LYS A 99 5.69 -4.07 13.82
CA LYS A 99 6.19 -5.37 14.33
C LYS A 99 6.18 -5.39 15.86
N ALA A 100 6.68 -4.32 16.49
CA ALA A 100 6.69 -4.19 17.95
C ALA A 100 5.27 -4.11 18.52
N ALA A 101 4.39 -3.37 17.84
CA ALA A 101 2.99 -3.22 18.22
C ALA A 101 2.25 -4.57 18.22
N LEU A 102 2.32 -5.32 17.12
CA LEU A 102 1.64 -6.63 17.00
C LEU A 102 2.21 -7.67 17.97
N ALA A 103 3.52 -7.66 18.22
CA ALA A 103 4.17 -8.60 19.15
C ALA A 103 3.81 -8.36 20.63
N GLN A 104 3.43 -7.13 20.99
CA GLN A 104 3.10 -6.74 22.37
C GLN A 104 1.61 -6.56 22.62
N ALA A 105 0.81 -6.38 21.57
CA ALA A 105 -0.62 -6.15 21.68
C ALA A 105 -1.33 -7.25 22.47
N ASP A 106 -2.32 -6.86 23.26
CA ASP A 106 -3.24 -7.75 23.96
C ASP A 106 -4.60 -7.84 23.26
N VAL A 107 -4.99 -6.81 22.51
CA VAL A 107 -6.15 -6.84 21.61
C VAL A 107 -5.77 -6.32 20.22
N VAL A 108 -6.15 -7.05 19.17
CA VAL A 108 -5.91 -6.64 17.78
C VAL A 108 -7.23 -6.62 17.01
N VAL A 109 -7.61 -5.45 16.51
CA VAL A 109 -8.74 -5.27 15.61
C VAL A 109 -8.24 -5.40 14.17
N LEU A 110 -8.65 -6.46 13.47
CA LEU A 110 -8.36 -6.71 12.06
C LEU A 110 -9.60 -6.33 11.23
N ALA A 111 -9.59 -5.14 10.65
CA ALA A 111 -10.71 -4.58 9.89
C ALA A 111 -10.46 -4.71 8.38
N GLY A 112 -10.99 -5.78 7.79
CA GLY A 112 -10.82 -6.13 6.38
C GLY A 112 -9.39 -6.56 6.03
N VAL A 113 -8.71 -7.22 6.99
CA VAL A 113 -7.31 -7.62 6.86
C VAL A 113 -7.19 -9.15 6.94
N PRO A 114 -6.77 -9.81 5.84
CA PRO A 114 -6.48 -11.23 5.87
C PRO A 114 -5.20 -11.50 6.67
N LEU A 115 -5.17 -12.63 7.37
CA LEU A 115 -3.96 -13.13 8.04
C LEU A 115 -3.08 -13.86 7.02
N ASP A 116 -2.55 -13.14 6.04
CA ASP A 116 -1.68 -13.70 4.98
C ASP A 116 -0.19 -13.58 5.32
N PHE A 117 0.67 -13.85 4.33
CA PHE A 117 2.12 -13.76 4.44
C PHE A 117 2.63 -12.42 4.98
N ARG A 118 1.91 -11.30 4.75
CA ARG A 118 2.29 -9.96 5.26
C ARG A 118 2.18 -9.85 6.78
N LEU A 119 1.43 -10.75 7.41
CA LEU A 119 1.31 -10.89 8.85
C LEU A 119 1.96 -12.18 9.37
N ASN A 120 2.76 -12.84 8.55
CA ASN A 120 3.30 -14.17 8.84
C ASN A 120 2.20 -15.13 9.27
N TYR A 121 1.06 -15.10 8.56
CA TYR A 121 -0.12 -15.93 8.85
C TYR A 121 -0.64 -15.81 10.30
N GLY A 122 -0.45 -14.64 10.92
CA GLY A 122 -0.87 -14.37 12.29
C GLY A 122 0.18 -14.69 13.36
N ALA A 123 1.29 -15.34 13.00
CA ALA A 123 2.38 -15.65 13.94
C ALA A 123 3.21 -14.41 14.33
N SER A 124 3.05 -13.28 13.63
CA SER A 124 3.64 -12.00 14.05
C SER A 124 2.86 -11.31 15.18
N ILE A 125 1.63 -11.77 15.44
CA ILE A 125 0.76 -11.23 16.48
C ILE A 125 0.97 -12.03 17.76
N ASN A 126 1.11 -11.33 18.89
CA ASN A 126 1.20 -11.94 20.23
C ASN A 126 0.22 -13.11 20.37
N GLU A 127 0.72 -14.28 20.75
CA GLU A 127 -0.07 -15.52 20.87
C GLU A 127 -1.22 -15.37 21.88
N LYS A 128 -1.05 -14.53 22.89
CA LYS A 128 -2.06 -14.26 23.92
C LYS A 128 -3.05 -13.16 23.53
N ALA A 129 -2.84 -12.47 22.42
CA ALA A 129 -3.75 -11.40 22.00
C ALA A 129 -5.14 -11.95 21.68
N GLN A 130 -6.17 -11.22 22.09
CA GLN A 130 -7.54 -11.44 21.65
C GLN A 130 -7.75 -10.73 20.31
N LEU A 131 -8.17 -11.48 19.29
CA LEU A 131 -8.45 -10.91 17.98
C LEU A 131 -9.92 -10.54 17.85
N ILE A 132 -10.17 -9.37 17.25
CA ILE A 132 -11.48 -8.95 16.76
C ILE A 132 -11.34 -8.87 15.23
N ARG A 133 -11.98 -9.78 14.51
CA ARG A 133 -11.85 -9.91 13.05
C ARG A 133 -13.13 -9.52 12.35
N ILE A 134 -13.02 -8.61 11.39
CA ILE A 134 -14.13 -8.17 10.55
C ILE A 134 -13.72 -8.35 9.11
N ASP A 135 -14.48 -9.13 8.35
CA ASP A 135 -14.21 -9.37 6.95
C ASP A 135 -15.52 -9.59 6.17
N ARG A 136 -15.56 -9.11 4.93
CA ARG A 136 -16.67 -9.37 4.00
C ARG A 136 -16.61 -10.79 3.43
N ASP A 137 -15.47 -11.47 3.52
CA ASP A 137 -15.33 -12.87 3.16
C ASP A 137 -15.35 -13.75 4.42
N ALA A 138 -16.44 -14.51 4.58
CA ALA A 138 -16.59 -15.43 5.70
C ALA A 138 -15.45 -16.47 5.81
N THR A 139 -14.81 -16.83 4.69
CA THR A 139 -13.74 -17.83 4.68
C THR A 139 -12.46 -17.33 5.36
N GLU A 140 -12.25 -16.01 5.39
CA GLU A 140 -11.08 -15.41 6.03
C GLU A 140 -11.19 -15.44 7.57
N LEU A 141 -12.41 -15.44 8.14
CA LEU A 141 -12.63 -15.33 9.58
C LEU A 141 -12.08 -16.53 10.39
N SER A 142 -12.09 -17.73 9.81
CA SER A 142 -11.53 -18.94 10.42
C SER A 142 -10.11 -19.26 9.99
N ARG A 143 -9.55 -18.52 9.03
CA ARG A 143 -8.26 -18.85 8.42
C ARG A 143 -7.09 -18.45 9.34
N ASN A 144 -6.12 -19.36 9.47
CA ASN A 144 -4.85 -19.23 10.21
C ASN A 144 -4.94 -19.04 11.74
N ARG A 145 -5.82 -18.19 12.25
CA ARG A 145 -6.00 -17.98 13.70
C ARG A 145 -7.45 -17.63 14.03
N THR A 146 -7.96 -18.26 15.09
CA THR A 146 -9.30 -17.98 15.64
C THR A 146 -9.35 -16.62 16.32
N ALA A 147 -10.54 -16.04 16.40
CA ALA A 147 -10.78 -14.74 17.00
C ALA A 147 -11.76 -14.83 18.17
N ALA A 148 -11.60 -13.94 19.15
CA ALA A 148 -12.55 -13.81 20.26
C ALA A 148 -13.89 -13.25 19.74
N VAL A 149 -13.83 -12.39 18.71
CA VAL A 149 -14.99 -11.89 17.98
C VAL A 149 -14.71 -12.01 16.48
N SER A 150 -15.58 -12.73 15.76
CA SER A 150 -15.55 -12.81 14.29
C SER A 150 -16.82 -12.19 13.73
N VAL A 151 -16.69 -11.25 12.80
CA VAL A 151 -17.79 -10.50 12.19
C VAL A 151 -17.72 -10.66 10.68
N HIS A 152 -18.69 -11.38 10.12
CA HIS A 152 -18.92 -11.41 8.68
C HIS A 152 -19.72 -10.16 8.31
N GLY A 153 -19.04 -9.11 7.85
CA GLY A 153 -19.63 -7.79 7.77
C GLY A 153 -18.72 -6.76 7.13
N ASP A 154 -19.30 -5.59 6.82
CA ASP A 154 -18.52 -4.45 6.36
C ASP A 154 -17.62 -3.89 7.49
N PRO A 155 -16.29 -3.81 7.31
CA PRO A 155 -15.40 -3.27 8.33
C PRO A 155 -15.70 -1.82 8.73
N GLY A 156 -16.14 -0.98 7.80
CA GLY A 156 -16.49 0.40 8.10
C GLY A 156 -17.78 0.53 8.92
N ASP A 157 -18.81 -0.26 8.60
CA ASP A 157 -20.05 -0.33 9.39
C ASP A 157 -19.79 -0.81 10.81
N PHE A 158 -18.93 -1.83 10.97
CA PHE A 158 -18.53 -2.28 12.29
C PHE A 158 -17.82 -1.18 13.09
N LEU A 159 -16.86 -0.48 12.49
CA LEU A 159 -16.16 0.63 13.17
C LEU A 159 -17.12 1.77 13.53
N ALA A 160 -18.09 2.07 12.66
CA ALA A 160 -19.10 3.09 12.91
C ALA A 160 -20.03 2.73 14.08
N LYS A 161 -20.47 1.47 14.15
CA LYS A 161 -21.27 0.96 15.28
C LYS A 161 -20.44 0.92 16.57
N LEU A 162 -19.19 0.50 16.48
CA LEU A 162 -18.28 0.47 17.61
C LEU A 162 -18.06 1.88 18.19
N ALA A 163 -17.80 2.88 17.35
CA ALA A 163 -17.61 4.28 17.76
C ALA A 163 -18.84 4.91 18.46
N LYS A 164 -20.05 4.35 18.28
CA LYS A 164 -21.26 4.81 18.98
C LYS A 164 -21.35 4.29 20.42
N VAL A 165 -20.84 3.08 20.67
CA VAL A 165 -20.98 2.40 21.98
C VAL A 165 -19.69 2.39 22.78
N PHE A 166 -18.57 2.64 22.11
CA PHE A 166 -17.24 2.71 22.70
C PHE A 166 -16.82 4.18 22.84
N SER A 167 -16.49 4.58 24.07
CA SER A 167 -15.85 5.86 24.36
C SER A 167 -14.46 5.58 24.90
N VAL A 168 -13.46 6.28 24.38
CA VAL A 168 -12.06 6.14 24.81
C VAL A 168 -11.92 6.44 26.31
N PRO A 169 -11.30 5.58 27.12
CA PRO A 169 -10.70 5.99 28.38
C PRO A 169 -9.48 6.85 28.03
N SER A 170 -9.65 8.16 27.93
CA SER A 170 -8.69 9.11 27.32
C SER A 170 -7.25 9.07 27.87
N HIS A 171 -7.03 8.42 29.03
CA HIS A 171 -5.73 8.30 29.69
C HIS A 171 -5.08 6.91 29.59
N GLU A 172 -5.85 5.84 29.33
CA GLU A 172 -5.35 4.47 29.57
C GLU A 172 -4.31 4.02 28.53
N TRP A 173 -4.44 4.42 27.27
CA TRP A 173 -3.47 4.03 26.21
C TRP A 173 -2.42 5.08 25.92
N ARG A 174 -2.29 6.14 26.75
CA ARG A 174 -1.30 7.19 26.51
C ARG A 174 0.13 6.62 26.54
N ALA A 175 0.45 5.87 27.59
CA ALA A 175 1.76 5.22 27.73
C ALA A 175 2.06 4.30 26.55
N TRP A 176 1.06 3.51 26.10
CA TRP A 176 1.21 2.63 24.95
C TRP A 176 1.51 3.39 23.66
N LYS A 177 0.76 4.47 23.37
CA LYS A 177 1.01 5.33 22.20
C LYS A 177 2.40 5.97 22.25
N GLU A 178 2.86 6.40 23.43
CA GLU A 178 4.21 6.96 23.61
C GLU A 178 5.30 5.92 23.33
N THR A 179 5.14 4.68 23.80
CA THR A 179 6.05 3.57 23.46
C THR A 179 6.12 3.34 21.94
N LEU A 180 4.97 3.31 21.25
CA LEU A 180 4.94 3.15 19.79
C LEU A 180 5.60 4.32 19.06
N LEU A 181 5.38 5.56 19.53
CA LEU A 181 6.02 6.76 18.96
C LEU A 181 7.54 6.73 19.11
N GLN A 182 8.05 6.26 20.25
CA GLN A 182 9.49 6.10 20.45
C GLN A 182 10.11 5.11 19.46
N GLU A 183 9.46 3.95 19.26
CA GLU A 183 9.87 2.95 18.26
C GLU A 183 9.80 3.51 16.82
N GLU A 184 8.73 4.26 16.53
CA GLU A 184 8.53 4.93 15.23
C GLU A 184 9.68 5.89 14.92
N HIS A 185 10.01 6.79 15.87
CA HIS A 185 11.08 7.76 15.72
C HIS A 185 12.45 7.11 15.65
N ALA A 186 12.72 6.10 16.47
CA ALA A 186 13.99 5.37 16.44
C ALA A 186 14.19 4.62 15.11
N ARG A 187 13.13 4.10 14.49
CA ARG A 187 13.22 3.47 13.17
C ARG A 187 13.33 4.51 12.05
N GLN A 188 12.59 5.61 12.12
CA GLN A 188 12.70 6.72 11.17
C GLN A 188 14.11 7.32 11.14
N ALA A 189 14.71 7.59 12.31
CA ALA A 189 16.08 8.11 12.40
C ALA A 189 17.12 7.16 11.78
N ARG A 190 16.93 5.84 11.94
CA ARG A 190 17.80 4.83 11.27
C ARG A 190 17.65 4.85 9.75
N ILE A 191 16.42 4.97 9.24
CA ILE A 191 16.15 5.09 7.80
C ILE A 191 16.83 6.35 7.24
N GLU A 192 16.70 7.48 7.93
CA GLU A 192 17.31 8.75 7.53
C GLU A 192 18.84 8.68 7.55
N ALA A 193 19.44 8.08 8.59
CA ALA A 193 20.87 7.89 8.66
C ALA A 193 21.42 7.01 7.52
N GLU A 194 20.73 5.92 7.18
CA GLU A 194 21.13 5.06 6.06
C GLU A 194 20.97 5.79 4.71
N ALA A 195 19.89 6.55 4.55
CA ALA A 195 19.61 7.34 3.34
C ALA A 195 20.51 8.59 3.18
N ALA A 196 21.17 9.05 4.25
CA ALA A 196 22.05 10.22 4.22
C ALA A 196 23.40 9.94 3.54
N THR A 197 23.71 8.67 3.29
CA THR A 197 24.90 8.30 2.51
C THR A 197 24.73 8.84 1.08
N SER A 198 25.53 9.86 0.73
CA SER A 198 25.57 10.38 -0.64
C SER A 198 26.28 9.35 -1.50
N THR A 199 25.51 8.64 -2.33
CA THR A 199 26.03 7.55 -3.13
C THR A 199 25.85 7.81 -4.62
N ARG A 200 26.81 7.28 -5.37
CA ARG A 200 26.78 7.06 -6.82
C ARG A 200 27.14 5.58 -7.01
N PRO A 201 26.18 4.67 -7.27
CA PRO A 201 24.75 4.89 -7.59
C PRO A 201 23.88 5.30 -6.38
N VAL A 202 22.67 5.80 -6.65
CA VAL A 202 21.73 6.39 -5.65
C VAL A 202 21.26 5.37 -4.60
N ASN A 203 21.17 5.78 -3.34
CA ASN A 203 20.58 4.94 -2.29
C ASN A 203 19.04 4.81 -2.48
N PRO A 204 18.45 3.60 -2.55
CA PRO A 204 17.02 3.40 -2.75
C PRO A 204 16.14 4.02 -1.65
N LEU A 205 16.61 4.10 -0.40
CA LEU A 205 15.90 4.82 0.66
C LEU A 205 15.88 6.33 0.37
N ARG A 206 17.00 6.88 -0.09
CA ARG A 206 17.08 8.28 -0.47
C ARG A 206 16.16 8.60 -1.63
N LEU A 207 16.09 7.74 -2.64
CA LEU A 207 15.16 7.87 -3.75
C LEU A 207 13.71 7.98 -3.26
N GLY A 208 13.26 7.04 -2.41
CA GLY A 208 11.90 7.09 -1.88
C GLY A 208 11.61 8.29 -0.98
N LEU A 209 12.60 8.74 -0.18
CA LEU A 209 12.47 9.97 0.62
C LEU A 209 12.36 11.22 -0.26
N GLU A 210 13.10 11.31 -1.37
CA GLU A 210 12.96 12.42 -2.32
C GLU A 210 11.59 12.40 -2.99
N VAL A 211 11.13 11.26 -3.52
CA VAL A 211 9.78 11.13 -4.11
C VAL A 211 8.69 11.57 -3.11
N ASN A 212 8.81 11.17 -1.83
CA ASN A 212 7.83 11.53 -0.81
C ASN A 212 7.66 13.05 -0.59
N LYS A 213 8.69 13.87 -0.86
CA LYS A 213 8.63 15.34 -0.73
C LYS A 213 7.73 15.98 -1.80
N TYR A 214 7.62 15.36 -2.97
CA TYR A 214 6.82 15.87 -4.08
C TYR A 214 5.37 15.37 -4.06
N LEU A 215 5.00 14.51 -3.11
CA LEU A 215 3.62 14.04 -2.97
C LEU A 215 2.72 15.11 -2.36
N SER A 216 1.70 15.49 -3.14
CA SER A 216 0.61 16.37 -2.75
C SER A 216 -0.53 15.58 -2.08
N PRO A 217 -1.51 16.26 -1.46
CA PRO A 217 -2.70 15.60 -0.91
C PRO A 217 -3.54 14.83 -1.93
N LYS A 218 -3.38 15.10 -3.22
CA LYS A 218 -4.09 14.44 -4.33
C LYS A 218 -3.25 13.37 -5.04
N SER A 219 -2.01 13.13 -4.60
CA SER A 219 -1.13 12.18 -5.26
C SER A 219 -1.60 10.74 -5.11
N ILE A 220 -1.56 9.99 -6.20
CA ILE A 220 -1.77 8.53 -6.21
C ILE A 220 -0.42 7.89 -6.50
N VAL A 221 0.02 6.99 -5.61
CA VAL A 221 1.31 6.30 -5.72
C VAL A 221 1.07 4.83 -6.02
N ILE A 222 1.72 4.33 -7.06
CA ILE A 222 1.68 2.92 -7.46
C ILE A 222 3.07 2.31 -7.26
N GLY A 223 3.15 1.22 -6.50
CA GLY A 223 4.36 0.41 -6.37
C GLY A 223 4.30 -0.82 -7.26
N ASP A 224 5.26 -0.96 -8.18
CA ASP A 224 5.39 -2.12 -9.05
C ASP A 224 6.83 -2.63 -9.08
N GLY A 225 7.10 -3.70 -8.33
CA GLY A 225 8.45 -4.21 -8.13
C GLY A 225 8.58 -4.99 -6.81
N GLY A 226 9.78 -5.53 -6.59
CA GLY A 226 10.13 -6.22 -5.34
C GLY A 226 10.85 -5.30 -4.37
N ASP A 227 12.19 -5.33 -4.40
CA ASP A 227 13.03 -4.73 -3.34
C ASP A 227 12.88 -3.20 -3.25
N ILE A 228 12.74 -2.52 -4.39
CA ILE A 228 12.53 -1.07 -4.43
C ILE A 228 11.17 -0.66 -3.86
N VAL A 229 10.09 -1.40 -4.15
CA VAL A 229 8.76 -1.15 -3.55
C VAL A 229 8.78 -1.47 -2.06
N GLY A 230 9.48 -2.54 -1.68
CA GLY A 230 9.76 -2.87 -0.29
C GLY A 230 10.48 -1.75 0.45
N SER A 231 11.42 -1.05 -0.20
CA SER A 231 12.12 0.12 0.35
C SER A 231 11.21 1.36 0.38
N ALA A 232 10.49 1.64 -0.72
CA ALA A 232 9.53 2.73 -0.83
C ALA A 232 8.42 2.63 0.22
N ALA A 233 8.02 1.41 0.61
CA ALA A 233 7.03 1.20 1.66
C ALA A 233 7.44 1.79 3.02
N TYR A 234 8.73 2.06 3.26
CA TYR A 234 9.23 2.71 4.47
C TYR A 234 9.46 4.22 4.33
N THR A 235 9.51 4.75 3.12
CA THR A 235 9.92 6.16 2.90
C THR A 235 8.81 6.99 2.26
N VAL A 236 7.91 6.35 1.51
CA VAL A 236 6.82 6.99 0.77
C VAL A 236 5.51 6.89 1.55
N ARG A 237 4.87 8.05 1.79
CA ARG A 237 3.67 8.17 2.62
C ARG A 237 2.49 8.68 1.78
N PRO A 238 1.51 7.85 1.39
CA PRO A 238 0.29 8.33 0.75
C PRO A 238 -0.49 9.26 1.69
N ARG A 239 -1.30 10.18 1.14
CA ARG A 239 -1.98 11.22 1.93
C ARG A 239 -3.47 10.94 2.19
N GLY A 240 -4.01 9.86 1.63
CA GLY A 240 -5.43 9.53 1.66
C GLY A 240 -5.72 8.06 1.35
N LEU A 241 -6.95 7.65 1.61
CA LEU A 241 -7.47 6.32 1.31
C LEU A 241 -7.49 6.08 -0.22
N GLY A 242 -7.01 4.92 -0.66
CA GLY A 242 -6.93 4.58 -2.09
C GLY A 242 -5.78 5.24 -2.86
N GLN A 243 -4.92 6.01 -2.18
CA GLN A 243 -3.78 6.69 -2.81
C GLN A 243 -2.48 5.87 -2.82
N TRP A 244 -2.52 4.63 -2.34
CA TRP A 244 -1.48 3.64 -2.55
C TRP A 244 -2.05 2.44 -3.26
N LEU A 245 -1.48 2.13 -4.42
CA LEU A 245 -1.80 0.95 -5.19
C LEU A 245 -0.54 0.09 -5.30
N ASP A 246 -0.70 -1.22 -5.25
CA ASP A 246 0.37 -2.18 -5.50
C ASP A 246 -0.23 -3.44 -6.12
N ALA A 247 0.64 -4.41 -6.43
CA ALA A 247 0.25 -5.71 -6.98
C ALA A 247 -0.63 -6.57 -6.05
N GLY A 248 -0.92 -6.09 -4.83
CA GLY A 248 -1.78 -6.77 -3.88
C GLY A 248 -1.22 -8.12 -3.42
N PRO A 249 -2.10 -9.01 -2.92
CA PRO A 249 -1.67 -10.28 -2.32
C PRO A 249 -0.98 -11.25 -3.28
N LEU A 250 -1.22 -11.15 -4.58
CA LEU A 250 -0.59 -12.03 -5.57
C LEU A 250 0.82 -11.57 -5.97
N GLY A 251 1.19 -10.32 -5.67
CA GLY A 251 2.52 -9.80 -5.99
C GLY A 251 2.84 -9.81 -7.50
N THR A 252 1.82 -9.78 -8.36
CA THR A 252 1.97 -9.81 -9.82
C THR A 252 2.60 -8.51 -10.34
N LEU A 253 3.84 -8.61 -10.80
CA LEU A 253 4.57 -7.49 -11.40
C LEU A 253 3.95 -7.06 -12.74
N GLY A 254 4.16 -5.80 -13.12
CA GLY A 254 3.66 -5.18 -14.34
C GLY A 254 2.39 -4.35 -14.14
N ALA A 255 1.91 -4.18 -12.91
CA ALA A 255 0.72 -3.37 -12.62
C ALA A 255 0.94 -1.86 -12.82
N GLY A 256 2.19 -1.39 -12.83
CA GLY A 256 2.54 0.03 -12.70
C GLY A 256 1.92 0.96 -13.73
N ALA A 257 2.33 0.84 -15.00
CA ALA A 257 1.81 1.71 -16.07
C ALA A 257 0.29 1.52 -16.33
N PRO A 258 -0.26 0.29 -16.38
CA PRO A 258 -1.70 0.08 -16.49
C PRO A 258 -2.51 0.76 -15.37
N TYR A 259 -2.06 0.66 -14.11
CA TYR A 259 -2.73 1.34 -13.00
C TYR A 259 -2.60 2.87 -13.10
N ALA A 260 -1.47 3.38 -13.59
CA ALA A 260 -1.29 4.81 -13.78
C ALA A 260 -2.24 5.38 -14.83
N ILE A 261 -2.43 4.66 -15.95
CA ILE A 261 -3.40 4.99 -16.99
C ILE A 261 -4.82 5.01 -16.40
N ALA A 262 -5.22 3.96 -15.69
CA ALA A 262 -6.53 3.91 -15.05
C ALA A 262 -6.74 5.05 -14.04
N ALA A 263 -5.73 5.34 -13.22
CA ALA A 263 -5.76 6.42 -12.26
C ALA A 263 -5.91 7.78 -12.94
N LYS A 264 -5.21 8.05 -14.06
CA LYS A 264 -5.35 9.30 -14.81
C LYS A 264 -6.68 9.44 -15.53
N LEU A 265 -7.28 8.35 -15.99
CA LEU A 265 -8.61 8.37 -16.60
C LEU A 265 -9.71 8.68 -15.56
N LEU A 266 -9.61 8.12 -14.36
CA LEU A 266 -10.59 8.31 -13.28
C LEU A 266 -10.38 9.61 -12.51
N TYR A 267 -9.11 10.02 -12.33
CA TYR A 267 -8.70 11.17 -11.53
C TYR A 267 -7.74 12.06 -12.35
N PRO A 268 -8.24 12.76 -13.38
CA PRO A 268 -7.41 13.53 -14.31
C PRO A 268 -6.62 14.64 -13.61
N ASP A 269 -7.10 15.16 -12.48
CA ASP A 269 -6.43 16.21 -11.72
C ASP A 269 -5.39 15.68 -10.72
N SER A 270 -5.35 14.38 -10.45
CA SER A 270 -4.39 13.78 -9.52
C SER A 270 -2.98 13.70 -10.10
N ASP A 271 -1.98 13.90 -9.23
CA ASP A 271 -0.57 13.68 -9.54
C ASP A 271 -0.29 12.17 -9.38
N VAL A 272 -0.13 11.47 -10.49
CA VAL A 272 0.07 10.01 -10.47
C VAL A 272 1.56 9.70 -10.53
N TRP A 273 2.02 8.90 -9.57
CA TRP A 273 3.39 8.45 -9.42
C TRP A 273 3.47 6.94 -9.51
N VAL A 274 4.48 6.42 -10.20
CA VAL A 274 4.77 4.99 -10.22
C VAL A 274 6.21 4.76 -9.80
N ILE A 275 6.42 3.90 -8.82
CA ILE A 275 7.73 3.43 -8.39
C ILE A 275 7.93 2.04 -8.96
N PHE A 276 8.82 1.94 -9.93
CA PHE A 276 9.11 0.73 -10.66
C PHE A 276 10.41 0.07 -10.15
N GLY A 277 10.41 -1.26 -10.09
CA GLY A 277 11.63 -2.03 -10.33
C GLY A 277 11.91 -2.11 -11.83
N ASP A 278 13.17 -2.11 -12.23
CA ASP A 278 13.59 -2.20 -13.64
C ASP A 278 13.05 -3.47 -14.35
N GLY A 279 13.06 -4.61 -13.68
CA GLY A 279 12.47 -5.83 -14.22
C GLY A 279 10.94 -5.75 -14.34
N ALA A 280 10.26 -5.13 -13.37
CA ALA A 280 8.81 -4.94 -13.39
C ALA A 280 8.38 -3.99 -14.51
N PHE A 281 9.13 -2.89 -14.71
CA PHE A 281 8.95 -1.99 -15.84
C PHE A 281 9.04 -2.74 -17.18
N GLY A 282 9.96 -3.70 -17.30
CA GLY A 282 10.14 -4.48 -18.53
C GLY A 282 8.92 -5.29 -18.97
N LEU A 283 7.93 -5.55 -18.09
CA LEU A 283 6.73 -6.31 -18.42
C LEU A 283 5.71 -5.48 -19.22
N ASN A 284 5.38 -4.29 -18.73
CA ASN A 284 4.33 -3.42 -19.29
C ASN A 284 4.80 -1.99 -19.59
N GLY A 285 6.12 -1.76 -19.71
CA GLY A 285 6.70 -0.45 -20.02
C GLY A 285 6.28 0.11 -21.39
N MET A 286 5.83 -0.76 -22.31
CA MET A 286 5.28 -0.36 -23.60
C MET A 286 3.98 0.46 -23.46
N GLU A 287 3.28 0.38 -22.33
CA GLU A 287 2.08 1.19 -22.07
C GLU A 287 2.35 2.69 -21.95
N TYR A 288 3.63 3.12 -21.93
CA TYR A 288 3.97 4.52 -22.15
C TYR A 288 3.49 5.02 -23.53
N ASP A 289 3.46 4.18 -24.57
CA ASP A 289 2.83 4.52 -25.86
C ASP A 289 1.33 4.81 -25.68
N THR A 290 0.62 3.97 -24.94
CA THR A 290 -0.80 4.20 -24.60
C THR A 290 -0.97 5.51 -23.87
N ALA A 291 -0.19 5.76 -22.83
CA ALA A 291 -0.28 6.99 -22.06
C ALA A 291 0.00 8.23 -22.91
N VAL A 292 0.95 8.18 -23.85
CA VAL A 292 1.22 9.27 -24.79
C VAL A 292 0.05 9.48 -25.75
N ARG A 293 -0.46 8.42 -26.39
CA ARG A 293 -1.59 8.51 -27.32
C ARG A 293 -2.85 9.11 -26.70
N PHE A 294 -3.10 8.82 -25.43
CA PHE A 294 -4.25 9.34 -24.69
C PHE A 294 -3.95 10.62 -23.89
N ASN A 295 -2.74 11.18 -24.00
CA ASN A 295 -2.31 12.37 -23.27
C ASN A 295 -2.56 12.25 -21.75
N LEU A 296 -2.11 11.14 -21.16
CA LEU A 296 -2.28 10.81 -19.74
C LEU A 296 -0.97 11.00 -18.98
N PRO A 297 -0.66 12.21 -18.47
CA PRO A 297 0.61 12.47 -17.81
C PRO A 297 0.68 11.83 -16.43
N PHE A 298 1.77 11.11 -16.16
CA PHE A 298 2.15 10.58 -14.85
C PHE A 298 3.68 10.54 -14.75
N VAL A 299 4.22 10.45 -13.52
CA VAL A 299 5.67 10.37 -13.28
C VAL A 299 6.05 8.96 -12.85
N GLY A 300 6.76 8.24 -13.70
CA GLY A 300 7.43 6.98 -13.36
C GLY A 300 8.84 7.22 -12.82
N VAL A 301 9.21 6.46 -11.80
CA VAL A 301 10.55 6.45 -11.20
C VAL A 301 11.02 5.01 -11.12
N ILE A 302 12.06 4.65 -11.89
CA ILE A 302 12.64 3.31 -11.84
C ILE A 302 13.79 3.31 -10.83
N GLY A 303 13.75 2.41 -9.86
CA GLY A 303 14.95 1.96 -9.15
C GLY A 303 15.64 0.87 -9.97
N ASN A 304 16.67 1.25 -10.72
CA ASN A 304 17.39 0.39 -11.65
C ASN A 304 18.70 -0.10 -11.03
N ASP A 305 18.66 -1.29 -10.44
CA ASP A 305 19.84 -2.02 -9.93
C ASP A 305 20.29 -3.13 -10.90
N ALA A 306 19.70 -3.19 -12.10
CA ALA A 306 19.95 -4.21 -13.09
C ALA A 306 19.77 -5.64 -12.54
N ALA A 307 18.77 -5.87 -11.68
CA ALA A 307 18.55 -7.19 -11.10
C ALA A 307 17.12 -7.44 -10.60
N TRP A 308 16.74 -8.72 -10.58
CA TRP A 308 15.65 -9.21 -9.75
C TRP A 308 16.09 -9.31 -8.28
N THR A 309 16.43 -8.17 -7.67
CA THR A 309 17.16 -8.10 -6.39
C THR A 309 16.49 -8.83 -5.24
N GLN A 310 15.17 -8.77 -5.12
CA GLN A 310 14.45 -9.51 -4.07
C GLN A 310 14.67 -11.03 -4.16
N ILE A 311 14.77 -11.57 -5.39
CA ILE A 311 15.06 -12.99 -5.65
C ILE A 311 16.57 -13.24 -5.45
N LYS A 312 17.43 -12.37 -5.99
CA LYS A 312 18.89 -12.45 -5.90
C LYS A 312 19.36 -12.52 -4.43
N ARG A 313 18.79 -11.66 -3.56
CA ARG A 313 19.08 -11.60 -2.11
C ARG A 313 18.74 -12.90 -1.38
N ALA A 314 17.71 -13.62 -1.82
CA ALA A 314 17.36 -14.93 -1.26
C ALA A 314 18.28 -16.03 -1.80
N GLN A 315 18.53 -16.06 -3.12
CA GLN A 315 19.35 -17.10 -3.75
C GLN A 315 20.78 -17.13 -3.21
N LEU A 316 21.40 -15.97 -2.94
CA LEU A 316 22.80 -15.90 -2.50
C LEU A 316 23.06 -16.66 -1.18
N PRO A 317 22.33 -16.40 -0.07
CA PRO A 317 22.48 -17.20 1.15
C PRO A 317 22.06 -18.66 1.02
N PHE A 318 21.01 -18.97 0.25
CA PHE A 318 20.48 -20.35 0.14
C PHE A 318 21.33 -21.25 -0.76
N TYR A 319 21.85 -20.71 -1.87
CA TYR A 319 22.48 -21.50 -2.92
C TYR A 319 23.95 -21.13 -3.15
N GLY A 320 24.46 -20.07 -2.51
CA GLY A 320 25.83 -19.58 -2.70
C GLY A 320 26.07 -18.91 -4.06
N ARG A 321 25.04 -18.73 -4.89
CA ARG A 321 25.11 -18.13 -6.23
C ARG A 321 23.77 -17.54 -6.66
N ALA A 322 23.82 -16.59 -7.58
CA ALA A 322 22.65 -16.02 -8.26
C ALA A 322 22.46 -16.68 -9.64
N ILE A 323 21.22 -16.98 -10.02
CA ILE A 323 20.86 -17.60 -11.30
C ILE A 323 19.63 -16.91 -11.87
N ALA A 324 19.73 -16.40 -13.10
CA ALA A 324 18.63 -15.74 -13.83
C ALA A 324 18.01 -14.55 -13.09
N THR A 325 18.78 -13.89 -12.22
CA THR A 325 18.36 -12.70 -11.48
C THR A 325 19.11 -11.44 -11.90
N GLU A 326 20.02 -11.53 -12.87
CA GLU A 326 20.76 -10.39 -13.40
C GLU A 326 20.05 -9.86 -14.65
N LEU A 327 19.88 -8.55 -14.70
CA LEU A 327 19.35 -7.80 -15.82
C LEU A 327 20.45 -6.88 -16.37
N ARG A 328 20.13 -6.12 -17.41
CA ARG A 328 21.02 -5.08 -17.94
C ARG A 328 20.61 -3.74 -17.37
N LEU A 329 21.59 -2.90 -17.01
CA LEU A 329 21.38 -1.49 -16.70
C LEU A 329 20.90 -0.75 -17.95
N THR A 330 19.59 -0.86 -18.22
CA THR A 330 18.98 -0.45 -19.49
C THR A 330 18.53 1.00 -19.41
N ARG A 331 18.72 1.73 -20.50
CA ARG A 331 18.30 3.13 -20.65
C ARG A 331 16.81 3.24 -21.00
N TYR A 332 15.95 2.82 -20.07
CA TYR A 332 14.49 2.88 -20.24
C TYR A 332 13.97 4.31 -20.42
N ASP A 333 14.68 5.31 -19.88
CA ASP A 333 14.44 6.72 -20.18
C ASP A 333 14.47 7.03 -21.67
N LYS A 334 15.41 6.43 -22.43
CA LYS A 334 15.51 6.59 -23.89
C LYS A 334 14.37 5.88 -24.63
N MET A 335 13.89 4.75 -24.10
CA MET A 335 12.69 4.11 -24.64
C MET A 335 11.49 5.05 -24.50
N VAL A 336 11.27 5.65 -23.33
CA VAL A 336 10.14 6.56 -23.09
C VAL A 336 10.24 7.83 -23.95
N GLU A 337 11.43 8.41 -24.12
CA GLU A 337 11.65 9.51 -25.06
C GLU A 337 11.26 9.12 -26.50
N ALA A 338 11.64 7.93 -26.95
CA ALA A 338 11.32 7.45 -28.30
C ALA A 338 9.82 7.22 -28.52
N LEU A 339 9.05 6.93 -27.46
CA LEU A 339 7.60 6.82 -27.50
C LEU A 339 6.88 8.18 -27.43
N GLY A 340 7.61 9.29 -27.31
CA GLY A 340 7.06 10.65 -27.24
C GLY A 340 6.85 11.17 -25.81
N GLY A 341 7.21 10.39 -24.79
CA GLY A 341 7.21 10.81 -23.39
C GLY A 341 8.39 11.70 -23.03
N TRP A 342 8.60 11.89 -21.72
CA TRP A 342 9.77 12.57 -21.17
C TRP A 342 10.63 11.55 -20.42
N GLY A 343 11.95 11.55 -20.63
CA GLY A 343 12.86 10.60 -19.98
C GLY A 343 14.13 11.28 -19.48
N THR A 344 14.63 10.84 -18.33
CA THR A 344 15.98 11.18 -17.88
C THR A 344 16.63 10.01 -17.14
N PHE A 345 17.96 10.00 -17.11
CA PHE A 345 18.74 9.02 -16.36
C PHE A 345 19.51 9.73 -15.25
N VAL A 346 19.43 9.19 -14.03
CA VAL A 346 20.06 9.76 -12.83
C VAL A 346 20.98 8.73 -12.21
N GLU A 347 22.20 9.12 -11.87
CA GLU A 347 23.17 8.27 -11.18
C GLU A 347 23.62 8.85 -9.85
N ASP A 348 23.54 10.18 -9.70
CA ASP A 348 23.94 10.89 -8.50
C ASP A 348 22.71 11.38 -7.72
N THR A 349 22.75 11.19 -6.40
CA THR A 349 21.69 11.63 -5.50
C THR A 349 21.40 13.13 -5.61
N THR A 350 22.41 13.93 -5.94
CA THR A 350 22.29 15.40 -6.10
C THR A 350 21.45 15.82 -7.31
N GLU A 351 21.29 14.94 -8.30
CA GLU A 351 20.50 15.18 -9.52
C GLU A 351 19.00 14.93 -9.31
N LEU A 352 18.62 14.17 -8.27
CA LEU A 352 17.23 13.75 -8.02
C LEU A 352 16.23 14.91 -7.93
N PRO A 353 16.48 15.99 -7.16
CA PRO A 353 15.48 17.05 -7.03
C PRO A 353 15.15 17.70 -8.38
N GLN A 354 16.18 18.04 -9.16
CA GLN A 354 16.00 18.64 -10.48
C GLN A 354 15.31 17.68 -11.46
N ALA A 355 15.66 16.40 -11.42
CA ALA A 355 15.05 15.39 -12.30
C ALA A 355 13.56 15.19 -11.99
N LEU A 356 13.18 15.11 -10.72
CA LEU A 356 11.79 14.92 -10.29
C LEU A 356 10.93 16.16 -10.59
N GLU A 357 11.47 17.36 -10.36
CA GLU A 357 10.80 18.62 -10.70
C GLU A 357 10.57 18.75 -12.22
N ALA A 358 11.59 18.46 -13.03
CA ALA A 358 11.48 18.48 -14.48
C ALA A 358 10.48 17.44 -15.02
N ALA A 359 10.43 16.24 -14.42
CA ALA A 359 9.47 15.21 -14.77
C ALA A 359 8.02 15.68 -14.55
N LEU A 360 7.74 16.27 -13.39
CA LEU A 360 6.43 16.84 -13.06
C LEU A 360 6.04 17.99 -14.00
N ALA A 361 6.97 18.91 -14.25
CA ALA A 361 6.74 20.07 -15.10
C ALA A 361 6.56 19.72 -16.58
N SER A 362 6.98 18.53 -17.00
CA SER A 362 6.93 18.10 -18.41
C SER A 362 5.51 18.01 -18.97
N GLY A 363 4.50 17.76 -18.12
CA GLY A 363 3.12 17.53 -18.56
C GLY A 363 2.96 16.30 -19.46
N LYS A 364 3.92 15.37 -19.44
CA LYS A 364 3.96 14.15 -20.27
C LYS A 364 3.98 12.90 -19.40
N PRO A 365 3.73 11.71 -19.96
CA PRO A 365 4.20 10.46 -19.37
C PRO A 365 5.72 10.54 -19.22
N ALA A 366 6.18 10.68 -17.98
CA ALA A 366 7.56 10.96 -17.62
C ALA A 366 8.21 9.73 -16.99
N LEU A 367 9.51 9.55 -17.20
CA LEU A 367 10.30 8.48 -16.60
C LEU A 367 11.65 9.00 -16.09
N VAL A 368 11.85 8.95 -14.78
CA VAL A 368 13.15 9.15 -14.14
C VAL A 368 13.76 7.77 -13.90
N ASN A 369 14.72 7.37 -14.73
CA ASN A 369 15.42 6.11 -14.63
C ASN A 369 16.64 6.28 -13.70
N VAL A 370 16.56 5.77 -12.47
CA VAL A 370 17.58 6.02 -11.44
C VAL A 370 18.44 4.78 -11.27
N HIS A 371 19.74 4.90 -11.53
CA HIS A 371 20.71 3.87 -11.17
C HIS A 371 20.84 3.83 -9.64
N ILE A 372 20.38 2.75 -9.02
CA ILE A 372 20.40 2.58 -7.57
C ILE A 372 21.47 1.58 -7.12
N GLY A 373 22.01 1.81 -5.93
CA GLY A 373 23.04 0.98 -5.31
C GLY A 373 22.50 -0.11 -4.40
N GLU A 374 23.40 -1.02 -4.02
CA GLU A 374 23.11 -2.03 -3.02
C GLU A 374 23.01 -1.42 -1.62
N THR A 375 22.06 -1.93 -0.83
CA THR A 375 21.89 -1.57 0.58
C THR A 375 21.68 -2.80 1.44
N ASP A 376 22.05 -2.71 2.71
CA ASP A 376 21.75 -3.74 3.71
C ASP A 376 20.38 -3.53 4.41
N PHE A 377 19.68 -2.41 4.18
CA PHE A 377 18.35 -2.12 4.77
C PHE A 377 17.36 -3.30 4.71
N ARG A 378 17.31 -3.96 3.55
CA ARG A 378 16.39 -5.08 3.24
C ARG A 378 17.02 -6.45 3.48
N LYS A 379 18.25 -6.54 3.99
CA LYS A 379 18.94 -7.80 4.25
C LYS A 379 18.11 -8.70 5.18
N GLY A 380 17.98 -9.97 4.80
CA GLY A 380 17.14 -10.94 5.52
C GLY A 380 15.63 -10.80 5.27
N SER A 381 15.19 -9.84 4.45
CA SER A 381 13.81 -9.84 3.95
C SER A 381 13.68 -10.92 2.89
N ILE A 382 13.09 -12.06 3.25
CA ILE A 382 12.84 -13.16 2.32
C ILE A 382 11.39 -13.08 1.87
N SER A 383 11.18 -13.10 0.57
CA SER A 383 9.87 -13.36 -0.02
C SER A 383 9.70 -14.88 -0.08
N MET A 384 9.14 -15.48 0.97
CA MET A 384 8.74 -16.90 0.98
C MET A 384 7.24 -17.03 0.83
#